data_AF-A0A537QRX3-F1
#
_entry.id   AF-A0A537QRX3-F1
#
_cell.length_a   1.000
_cell.length_b   1.000
_cell.length_c   1.000
_cell.angle_alpha   90.00
_cell.angle_beta   90.00
_cell.angle_gamma   90.00
#
_symmetry.space_group_name_H-M   'P 1'
#
loop_
_entity.id
_entity.type
_entity.pdbx_description
1 polymer ?
#
loop_
_entity_poly.entity_id
_entity_poly.type
_entity_poly.pdbx_seq_one_letter_code
_entity_poly.pdbx_strand_id
1 'polypeptide(L)'
;MTKGHGMARKELKVESVAEAYLALLAERGVEVLFANAGTDFAPIVEAYAKAAHSGLPAPKPLIAAHENLAISMAHGYAVVSGKVPAV
;
A
#
# COMPACT_ATOMS: atom_id res chain seq x y z
N MET A 1 15.25 -1.20 -29.60
CA MET A 1 15.36 -2.41 -28.77
C MET A 1 15.05 -2.04 -27.32
N THR A 2 13.79 -2.06 -26.91
CA THR A 2 13.40 -1.81 -25.51
C THR A 2 13.65 -3.08 -24.71
N LYS A 3 14.67 -3.08 -23.84
CA LYS A 3 14.85 -4.13 -22.84
C LYS A 3 13.55 -4.26 -22.04
N GLY A 4 12.91 -5.43 -22.10
CA GLY A 4 11.86 -5.77 -21.16
C GLY A 4 12.44 -5.72 -19.75
N HIS A 5 11.86 -4.89 -18.88
CA HIS A 5 12.20 -4.89 -17.46
C HIS A 5 11.65 -6.18 -16.85
N GLY A 6 12.42 -7.26 -16.92
CA GLY A 6 12.15 -8.45 -16.12
C GLY A 6 12.36 -8.10 -14.65
N MET A 7 11.28 -7.81 -13.93
CA MET A 7 11.33 -7.66 -12.48
C MET A 7 11.85 -8.97 -11.88
N ALA A 8 12.99 -8.91 -11.19
CA ALA A 8 13.54 -10.06 -10.50
C ALA A 8 12.50 -10.63 -9.53
N ARG A 9 12.28 -11.94 -9.57
CA ARG A 9 11.41 -12.61 -8.62
C ARG A 9 12.05 -12.51 -7.24
N LYS A 10 11.36 -11.86 -6.30
CA LYS A 10 11.78 -11.72 -4.91
C LYS A 10 10.84 -12.57 -4.04
N GLU A 11 11.41 -13.27 -3.07
CA GLU A 11 10.65 -14.00 -2.05
C GLU A 11 10.51 -13.11 -0.81
N LEU A 12 9.27 -12.96 -0.33
CA LEU A 12 8.94 -12.20 0.87
C LEU A 12 8.58 -13.19 1.98
N LYS A 13 9.23 -13.08 3.14
CA LYS A 13 8.86 -13.84 4.34
C LYS A 13 7.69 -13.15 5.02
N VAL A 14 6.49 -13.63 4.74
CA VAL A 14 5.21 -13.08 5.21
C VAL A 14 4.28 -14.23 5.59
N GLU A 15 3.38 -13.99 6.54
CA GLU A 15 2.43 -15.01 7.00
C GLU A 15 1.04 -14.86 6.38
N SER A 16 0.79 -13.75 5.69
CA SER A 16 -0.49 -13.48 5.03
C SER A 16 -0.32 -12.78 3.69
N VAL A 17 -1.36 -12.86 2.86
CA VAL A 17 -1.43 -12.12 1.58
C VAL A 17 -1.46 -10.61 1.83
N ALA A 18 -2.09 -10.15 2.93
CA ALA A 18 -2.15 -8.74 3.29
C ALA A 18 -0.76 -8.17 3.62
N GLU A 19 0.07 -8.92 4.36
CA GLU A 19 1.48 -8.58 4.59
C GLU A 19 2.26 -8.48 3.27
N ALA A 20 2.11 -9.50 2.41
CA ALA A 20 2.75 -9.51 1.09
C ALA A 20 2.33 -8.28 0.25
N TYR A 21 1.05 -7.94 0.29
CA TYR A 21 0.47 -6.84 -0.47
C TYR A 21 1.02 -5.49 -0.02
N LEU A 22 1.02 -5.20 1.29
CA LEU A 22 1.58 -3.96 1.82
C LEU A 22 3.09 -3.84 1.56
N ALA A 23 3.84 -4.93 1.76
CA ALA A 23 5.27 -4.94 1.47
C ALA A 23 5.56 -4.67 -0.01
N LEU A 24 4.81 -5.29 -0.92
CA LEU A 24 4.95 -5.05 -2.36
C LEU A 24 4.60 -3.62 -2.74
N LEU A 25 3.53 -3.02 -2.19
CA LEU A 25 3.19 -1.63 -2.45
C LEU A 25 4.35 -0.69 -2.04
N ALA A 26 4.87 -0.86 -0.82
CA ALA A 26 5.99 -0.07 -0.33
C ALA A 26 7.24 -0.25 -1.21
N GLU A 27 7.58 -1.47 -1.59
CA GLU A 27 8.71 -1.76 -2.49
C GLU A 27 8.56 -1.15 -3.88
N ARG A 28 7.33 -0.96 -4.36
CA ARG A 28 7.03 -0.29 -5.63
C ARG A 28 6.98 1.24 -5.50
N GLY A 29 7.33 1.80 -4.34
CA GLY A 29 7.40 3.23 -4.11
C GLY A 29 6.04 3.87 -3.80
N VAL A 30 5.03 3.07 -3.43
CA VAL A 30 3.77 3.61 -2.90
C VAL A 30 4.01 4.08 -1.48
N GLU A 31 3.91 5.39 -1.26
CA GLU A 31 4.21 6.01 0.04
C GLU A 31 2.99 6.06 0.97
N VAL A 32 1.78 6.10 0.40
CA VAL A 32 0.52 6.27 1.15
C VAL A 32 -0.56 5.33 0.62
N LEU A 33 -1.28 4.67 1.54
CA LEU A 33 -2.51 3.94 1.26
C LEU A 33 -3.69 4.71 1.86
N PHE A 34 -4.54 5.30 1.01
CA PHE A 34 -5.73 6.05 1.42
C PHE A 34 -6.91 5.10 1.60
N ALA A 35 -7.29 4.78 2.82
CA ALA A 35 -8.27 3.72 3.08
C ALA A 35 -9.55 4.25 3.72
N ASN A 36 -10.70 3.75 3.26
CA ASN A 36 -11.93 3.72 4.05
C ASN A 36 -12.10 2.30 4.59
N ALA A 37 -11.84 2.10 5.88
CA ALA A 37 -11.83 0.76 6.46
C ALA A 37 -13.27 0.27 6.76
N GLY A 38 -13.68 -0.79 6.06
CA GLY A 38 -14.88 -1.57 6.37
C GLY A 38 -14.56 -2.90 7.07
N THR A 39 -15.55 -3.78 7.23
CA THR A 39 -15.35 -5.10 7.86
C THR A 39 -14.36 -5.98 7.11
N ASP A 40 -14.26 -5.82 5.79
CA ASP A 40 -13.34 -6.59 4.93
C ASP A 40 -11.87 -6.16 5.08
N PHE A 41 -11.59 -5.08 5.82
CA PHE A 41 -10.23 -4.56 6.04
C PHE A 41 -9.47 -5.27 7.17
N ALA A 42 -10.09 -6.19 7.93
CA ALA A 42 -9.43 -6.84 9.07
C ALA A 42 -8.03 -7.41 8.72
N PRO A 43 -7.82 -8.12 7.59
CA PRO A 43 -6.48 -8.62 7.24
C PRO A 43 -5.44 -7.51 6.99
N ILE A 44 -5.86 -6.38 6.40
CA ILE A 44 -4.97 -5.22 6.15
C ILE A 44 -4.60 -4.54 7.48
N VAL A 45 -5.56 -4.40 8.39
CA VAL A 45 -5.34 -3.83 9.73
C VAL A 45 -4.37 -4.69 10.53
N GLU A 46 -4.55 -6.01 10.52
CA GLU A 46 -3.64 -6.97 11.16
C GLU A 46 -2.24 -6.92 10.56
N ALA A 47 -2.12 -6.84 9.23
CA ALA A 47 -0.84 -6.70 8.55
C ALA A 47 -0.12 -5.40 8.94
N TYR A 48 -0.84 -4.28 9.04
CA TYR A 48 -0.28 -3.02 9.55
C TYR A 48 0.17 -3.12 11.01
N ALA A 49 -0.65 -3.74 11.87
CA ALA A 49 -0.32 -3.94 13.26
C ALA A 49 0.96 -4.78 13.41
N LYS A 50 1.12 -5.83 12.61
CA LYS A 50 2.33 -6.65 12.61
C LYS A 50 3.53 -5.90 12.03
N ALA A 51 3.37 -5.18 10.92
CA ALA A 51 4.43 -4.38 10.31
C ALA A 51 5.03 -3.36 11.29
N ALA A 52 4.18 -2.75 12.14
CA ALA A 52 4.61 -1.83 13.19
C ALA A 52 5.56 -2.46 14.23
N HIS A 53 5.49 -3.78 14.44
CA HIS A 53 6.34 -4.51 15.38
C HIS A 53 7.51 -5.25 14.71
N SER A 54 7.32 -5.71 13.47
CA SER A 54 8.31 -6.52 12.74
C SER A 54 9.25 -5.71 11.85
N GLY A 55 8.91 -4.45 11.55
CA GLY A 55 9.64 -3.63 10.60
C GLY A 55 9.40 -4.01 9.14
N LEU A 56 8.38 -4.84 8.85
CA LEU A 56 7.95 -5.10 7.47
C LEU A 56 7.59 -3.76 6.80
N PRO A 57 8.12 -3.45 5.60
CA PRO A 57 7.80 -2.19 4.94
C PRO A 57 6.31 -2.15 4.58
N ALA A 58 5.69 -1.00 4.76
CA ALA A 58 4.30 -0.74 4.36
C ALA A 58 4.11 0.74 4.03
N PRO A 59 3.22 1.10 3.09
CA PRO A 59 2.84 2.49 2.85
C PRO A 59 2.22 3.09 4.11
N LYS A 60 2.36 4.39 4.32
CA LYS A 60 1.69 5.07 5.43
C LYS A 60 0.16 4.93 5.26
N PRO A 61 -0.58 4.37 6.23
CA PRO A 61 -2.03 4.33 6.15
C PRO A 61 -2.59 5.74 6.39
N LEU A 62 -3.53 6.17 5.54
CA LEU A 62 -4.28 7.41 5.69
C LEU A 62 -5.77 7.10 5.64
N ILE A 63 -6.44 7.17 6.78
CA ILE A 63 -7.84 6.79 6.90
C ILE A 63 -8.76 7.95 6.50
N ALA A 64 -9.78 7.66 5.70
CA ALA A 64 -10.85 8.57 5.33
C ALA A 64 -12.22 7.95 5.68
N ALA A 65 -13.18 8.79 6.07
CA ALA A 65 -14.52 8.33 6.46
C ALA A 65 -15.41 7.91 5.28
N HIS A 66 -15.07 8.32 4.05
CA HIS A 66 -15.84 8.01 2.84
C HIS A 66 -14.89 7.70 1.68
N GLU A 67 -15.29 6.80 0.80
CA GLU A 67 -14.52 6.37 -0.38
C GLU A 67 -14.28 7.53 -1.35
N ASN A 68 -15.29 8.38 -1.55
CA ASN A 68 -15.17 9.59 -2.39
C ASN A 68 -14.08 10.54 -1.88
N LEU A 69 -13.95 10.66 -0.55
CA LEU A 69 -12.89 11.46 0.06
C LEU A 69 -11.53 10.80 -0.15
N ALA A 70 -11.41 9.49 0.09
CA ALA A 70 -10.17 8.74 -0.11
C ALA A 70 -9.63 8.89 -1.54
N ILE A 71 -10.48 8.68 -2.54
CA ILE A 71 -10.13 8.83 -3.96
C ILE A 71 -9.75 10.28 -4.30
N SER A 72 -10.50 11.26 -3.80
CA SER A 72 -10.19 12.68 -4.05
C SER A 72 -8.83 13.09 -3.47
N MET A 73 -8.51 12.59 -2.27
CA MET A 73 -7.20 12.81 -1.63
C MET A 73 -6.07 12.15 -2.43
N ALA A 74 -6.26 10.89 -2.85
CA ALA A 74 -5.30 10.16 -3.66
C ALA A 74 -5.04 10.85 -5.01
N HIS A 75 -6.09 11.36 -5.67
CA HIS A 75 -5.97 12.12 -6.91
C HIS A 75 -5.15 13.40 -6.70
N GLY A 76 -5.48 14.21 -5.69
CA GLY A 76 -4.72 15.42 -5.37
C GLY A 76 -3.26 15.12 -5.04
N TYR A 77 -3.00 14.05 -4.29
CA TYR A 77 -1.66 13.59 -3.98
C TYR A 77 -0.87 13.23 -5.25
N ALA A 78 -1.46 12.49 -6.18
CA ALA A 78 -0.82 12.13 -7.44
C ALA A 78 -0.46 13.38 -8.27
N VAL A 79 -1.40 14.33 -8.39
CA VAL A 79 -1.20 15.56 -9.17
C VAL A 79 -0.08 16.43 -8.59
N VAL A 80 -0.02 16.58 -7.26
CA VAL A 80 0.96 17.46 -6.61
C VAL A 80 2.33 16.81 -6.48
N SER A 81 2.38 15.53 -6.11
CA SER A 81 3.64 14.84 -5.82
C SER A 81 4.27 14.16 -7.04
N GLY A 82 3.49 13.87 -8.08
CA GLY A 82 3.91 13.02 -9.20
C GLY A 82 4.11 11.54 -8.82
N LYS A 83 3.75 11.13 -7.60
CA LYS A 83 3.91 9.76 -7.10
C LYS A 83 2.62 8.96 -7.24
N VAL A 84 2.76 7.64 -7.35
CA VAL A 84 1.61 6.72 -7.47
C VAL A 84 0.93 6.56 -6.10
N PRO A 85 -0.38 6.88 -5.97
CA PRO A 85 -1.15 6.58 -4.77
C PRO A 85 -1.71 5.14 -4.80
N ALA A 86 -2.10 4.63 -3.63
CA ALA A 86 -3.00 3.48 -3.51
C ALA A 86 -4.23 3.88 -2.69
N VAL A 87 -5.39 3.31 -3.04
CA VAL A 87 -6.68 3.49 -2.34
C VAL A 87 -7.24 2.12 -2.01
#